data_AF-A0A1V4DKN1-F1
#
_entry.id   AF-A0A1V4DKN1-F1
#
_cell.length_a   1.000
_cell.length_b   1.000
_cell.length_c   1.000
_cell.angle_alpha   90.00
_cell.angle_beta   90.00
_cell.angle_gamma   90.00
#
_symmetry.space_group_name_H-M   'P 1'
#
loop_
_entity.id
_entity.type
_entity.pdbx_description
1 polymer ?
#
loop_
_entity_poly.entity_id
_entity_poly.type
_entity_poly.pdbx_seq_one_letter_code
_entity_poly.pdbx_strand_id
1 'polypeptide(L)'
;MEIEDGIAAAVRLAEGASLREAFDTTDPAGWTALDAGARALTRAPGERLGTSAWERTDSGRLLVKVLGRERRLLPRGVRLTESQLALGLCHRDGRVRQSALERVGEHPALLPLVVVRCADWVPQVRERARERLAELLDAAGAARLAPLILRMGHRGRGGFAAELATALLGGAPREVLDPLCRHTDRAVRRYAHRLVIGSRLLSPAELARAAALDDDTVVQDLCADAALAAVAQEGARDDVLEPLLGARNPRARAAGVTALRRAGMPERAAGFLGGPGGAGAGLCAVCGAAVRG
;
A
#
# COMPACT_ATOMS: atom_id res chain seq x y z
N MET A 1 6.99 -15.50 3.36
CA MET A 1 6.99 -15.87 4.79
C MET A 1 5.86 -16.85 5.03
N GLU A 2 6.21 -18.04 5.51
CA GLU A 2 5.27 -19.13 5.76
C GLU A 2 4.72 -19.05 7.20
N ILE A 3 3.72 -19.87 7.53
CA ILE A 3 3.13 -19.89 8.88
C ILE A 3 4.20 -20.27 9.93
N GLU A 4 5.15 -21.13 9.56
CA GLU A 4 6.25 -21.59 10.42
C GLU A 4 7.15 -20.43 10.86
N ASP A 5 7.51 -19.53 9.93
CA ASP A 5 8.25 -18.30 10.24
C ASP A 5 7.49 -17.43 11.24
N GLY A 6 6.16 -17.35 11.10
CA GLY A 6 5.29 -16.65 12.02
C GLY A 6 5.25 -17.25 13.42
N ILE A 7 5.27 -18.59 13.53
CA ILE A 7 5.35 -19.30 14.82
C ILE A 7 6.69 -18.99 15.48
N ALA A 8 7.79 -19.09 14.75
CA ALA A 8 9.13 -18.79 15.25
C ALA A 8 9.24 -17.33 15.74
N ALA A 9 8.73 -16.37 14.95
CA ALA A 9 8.68 -14.97 15.35
C ALA A 9 7.89 -14.78 16.66
N ALA A 10 6.72 -15.41 16.79
CA ALA A 10 5.91 -15.31 18.01
C ALA A 10 6.64 -15.86 19.26
N VAL A 11 7.37 -16.97 19.12
CA VAL A 11 8.19 -17.52 20.21
C VAL A 11 9.30 -16.55 20.62
N ARG A 12 10.05 -16.03 19.65
CA ARG A 12 11.13 -15.06 19.91
C ARG A 12 10.63 -13.79 20.61
N LEU A 13 9.47 -13.28 20.23
CA LEU A 13 8.83 -12.14 20.90
C LEU A 13 8.48 -12.46 22.36
N ALA A 14 8.02 -13.68 22.64
CA ALA A 14 7.70 -14.10 24.00
C ALA A 14 8.96 -14.30 24.87
N GLU A 15 10.08 -14.66 24.25
CA GLU A 15 11.40 -14.75 24.87
C GLU A 15 12.07 -13.37 25.07
N GLY A 16 11.42 -12.29 24.63
CA GLY A 16 11.85 -10.91 24.89
C GLY A 16 12.55 -10.22 23.72
N ALA A 17 12.64 -10.86 22.55
CA ALA A 17 13.13 -10.17 21.35
C ALA A 17 12.22 -9.00 20.98
N SER A 18 12.81 -7.95 20.42
CA SER A 18 12.07 -6.85 19.78
C SER A 18 11.41 -7.30 18.47
N LEU A 19 10.48 -6.50 17.95
CA LEU A 19 9.82 -6.78 16.66
C LEU A 19 10.83 -6.94 15.51
N ARG A 20 11.83 -6.06 15.44
CA ARG A 20 12.84 -6.05 14.38
C ARG A 20 13.82 -7.22 14.46
N GLU A 21 14.07 -7.73 15.66
CA GLU A 21 14.89 -8.93 15.85
C GLU A 21 14.11 -10.20 15.49
N ALA A 22 12.80 -10.21 15.74
CA ALA A 22 11.96 -11.38 15.51
C ALA A 22 11.63 -11.61 14.03
N PHE A 23 11.41 -10.55 13.24
CA PHE A 23 11.11 -10.64 11.81
C PHE A 23 11.34 -9.31 11.07
N ASP A 24 11.29 -9.34 9.73
CA ASP A 24 11.33 -8.14 8.91
C ASP A 24 10.03 -7.33 9.02
N THR A 25 10.05 -6.30 9.86
CA THR A 25 8.91 -5.39 10.06
C THR A 25 8.56 -4.52 8.84
N THR A 26 9.42 -4.49 7.82
CA THR A 26 9.17 -3.75 6.57
C THR A 26 8.38 -4.57 5.56
N ASP A 27 8.40 -5.90 5.66
CA ASP A 27 7.62 -6.79 4.81
C ASP A 27 6.17 -6.91 5.34
N PRO A 28 5.15 -6.50 4.56
CA PRO A 28 3.76 -6.68 4.96
C PRO A 28 3.36 -8.15 5.13
N ALA A 29 4.08 -9.10 4.51
CA ALA A 29 3.79 -10.52 4.68
C ALA A 29 4.25 -10.99 6.07
N GLY A 30 5.34 -10.40 6.57
CA GLY A 30 5.86 -10.55 7.93
C GLY A 30 4.77 -10.40 8.99
N TRP A 31 4.02 -9.30 8.92
CA TRP A 31 2.92 -9.02 9.86
C TRP A 31 1.78 -10.03 9.77
N THR A 32 1.40 -10.44 8.56
CA THR A 32 0.32 -11.42 8.38
C THR A 32 0.71 -12.84 8.79
N ALA A 33 1.98 -13.23 8.58
CA ALA A 33 2.47 -14.52 9.02
C ALA A 33 2.70 -14.56 10.54
N LEU A 34 3.18 -13.48 11.17
CA LEU A 34 3.18 -13.36 12.64
C LEU A 34 1.77 -13.57 13.20
N ASP A 35 0.75 -12.91 12.65
CA ASP A 35 -0.63 -13.07 13.09
C ASP A 35 -1.15 -14.50 12.96
N ALA A 36 -0.88 -15.15 11.82
CA ALA A 36 -1.27 -16.53 11.59
C ALA A 36 -0.52 -17.50 12.53
N GLY A 37 0.80 -17.34 12.66
CA GLY A 37 1.65 -18.20 13.47
C GLY A 37 1.39 -18.07 14.97
N ALA A 38 1.12 -16.86 15.48
CA ALA A 38 0.74 -16.68 16.88
C ALA A 38 -0.59 -17.35 17.24
N ARG A 39 -1.47 -17.61 16.26
CA ARG A 39 -2.73 -18.34 16.43
C ARG A 39 -2.61 -19.83 16.18
N ALA A 40 -1.50 -20.27 15.59
CA ALA A 40 -1.29 -21.66 15.25
C ALA A 40 -1.21 -22.51 16.53
N LEU A 41 -2.13 -23.46 16.66
CA LEU A 41 -2.20 -24.33 17.81
C LEU A 41 -1.24 -25.50 17.63
N THR A 42 -0.43 -25.72 18.65
CA THR A 42 0.36 -26.93 18.80
C THR A 42 -0.27 -27.80 19.87
N ARG A 43 -0.33 -29.11 19.64
CA ARG A 43 -0.85 -30.07 20.63
C ARG A 43 0.31 -30.85 21.23
N ALA A 44 0.54 -30.71 22.53
CA ALA A 44 1.47 -31.58 23.22
C ALA A 44 0.84 -32.95 23.49
N PRO A 45 1.62 -34.04 23.55
CA PRO A 45 1.11 -35.34 23.97
C PRO A 45 0.40 -35.24 25.32
N GLY A 46 -0.85 -35.68 25.39
CA GLY A 46 -1.67 -35.65 26.61
C GLY A 46 -2.57 -34.42 26.82
N GLU A 47 -2.44 -33.36 26.02
CA GLU A 47 -3.30 -32.18 26.15
C GLU A 47 -4.63 -32.30 25.39
N ARG A 48 -5.74 -31.93 26.05
CA ARG A 48 -7.09 -31.93 25.45
C ARG A 48 -7.35 -30.72 24.55
N LEU A 49 -6.66 -29.61 24.78
CA LEU A 49 -6.77 -28.36 24.03
C LEU A 49 -5.39 -27.92 23.57
N GLY A 50 -5.24 -27.59 22.28
CA GLY A 50 -3.98 -27.05 21.78
C GLY A 50 -3.70 -25.65 22.32
N THR A 51 -2.43 -25.33 22.51
CA THR A 51 -1.93 -23.98 22.86
C THR A 51 -0.92 -23.53 21.82
N SER A 52 -0.80 -22.22 21.63
CA SER A 52 0.25 -21.69 20.74
C SER A 52 1.61 -21.88 21.41
N ALA A 53 2.67 -22.13 20.63
CA ALA A 53 4.00 -22.41 21.18
C ALA A 53 4.50 -21.30 22.13
N TRP A 54 4.26 -20.03 21.77
CA TRP A 54 4.67 -18.88 22.56
C TRP A 54 3.87 -18.73 23.88
N GLU A 55 2.63 -19.22 23.96
CA GLU A 55 1.81 -19.20 25.19
C GLU A 55 2.41 -20.11 26.28
N ARG A 56 3.28 -21.05 25.90
CA ARG A 56 3.97 -21.97 26.82
C ARG A 56 5.22 -21.38 27.48
N THR A 57 5.65 -20.19 27.07
CA THR A 57 6.71 -19.43 27.75
C THR A 57 6.18 -18.78 29.04
N ASP A 58 7.05 -18.42 29.97
CA ASP A 58 6.65 -17.69 31.18
C ASP A 58 5.99 -16.34 30.85
N SER A 59 6.58 -15.59 29.92
CA SER A 59 6.03 -14.34 29.39
C SER A 59 4.65 -14.53 28.76
N GLY A 60 4.47 -15.59 27.96
CA GLY A 60 3.20 -15.89 27.31
C GLY A 60 2.09 -16.19 28.31
N ARG A 61 2.37 -17.01 29.32
CA ARG A 61 1.43 -17.28 30.42
C ARG A 61 1.04 -16.02 31.17
N LEU A 62 2.02 -15.17 31.51
CA LEU A 62 1.76 -13.89 32.19
C LEU A 62 0.88 -12.98 31.33
N LEU A 63 1.18 -12.87 30.03
CA LEU A 63 0.44 -12.03 29.10
C LEU A 63 -1.04 -12.41 29.04
N VAL A 64 -1.34 -13.72 28.91
CA VAL A 64 -2.72 -14.23 28.87
C VAL A 64 -3.48 -13.88 30.15
N LYS A 65 -2.82 -13.91 31.31
CA LYS A 65 -3.44 -13.47 32.58
C LYS A 65 -3.71 -11.96 32.58
N VAL A 66 -2.74 -11.15 32.15
CA VAL A 66 -2.82 -9.67 32.16
C VAL A 66 -3.86 -9.12 31.18
N LEU A 67 -4.04 -9.76 30.01
CA LEU A 67 -4.95 -9.31 28.97
C LEU A 67 -6.26 -10.11 28.90
N GLY A 68 -6.30 -11.29 29.53
CA GLY A 68 -7.45 -12.19 29.52
C GLY A 68 -8.44 -11.92 30.65
N ARG A 69 -9.25 -12.94 30.97
CA ARG A 69 -10.35 -12.84 31.95
C ARG A 69 -9.87 -12.51 33.37
N GLU A 70 -8.66 -12.95 33.71
CA GLU A 70 -8.03 -12.72 35.01
C GLU A 70 -7.45 -11.31 35.18
N ARG A 71 -7.52 -10.45 34.15
CA ARG A 71 -7.06 -9.05 34.22
C ARG A 71 -7.59 -8.30 35.43
N ARG A 72 -8.83 -8.58 35.84
CA ARG A 72 -9.48 -7.92 36.99
C ARG A 72 -8.84 -8.26 38.35
N LEU A 73 -8.07 -9.34 38.40
CA LEU A 73 -7.42 -9.86 39.60
C LEU A 73 -5.96 -9.40 39.73
N LEU A 74 -5.43 -8.69 38.73
CA LEU A 74 -4.04 -8.23 38.69
C LEU A 74 -3.92 -6.75 39.06
N PRO A 75 -2.78 -6.32 39.63
CA PRO A 75 -2.53 -4.91 39.94
C PRO A 75 -2.72 -4.02 38.70
N ARG A 76 -3.45 -2.91 38.87
CA ARG A 76 -3.56 -1.89 37.83
C ARG A 76 -2.17 -1.28 37.62
N GLY A 77 -1.69 -1.26 36.39
CA GLY A 77 -0.42 -0.60 36.03
C GLY A 77 0.69 -1.52 35.50
N VAL A 78 0.44 -2.82 35.29
CA VAL A 78 1.41 -3.67 34.56
C VAL A 78 1.61 -3.11 33.15
N ARG A 79 2.78 -2.51 32.92
CA ARG A 79 3.23 -2.07 31.60
C ARG A 79 3.62 -3.29 30.80
N LEU A 80 3.04 -3.42 29.62
CA LEU A 80 3.40 -4.46 28.66
C LEU A 80 4.40 -3.89 27.68
N THR A 81 5.37 -4.71 27.28
CA THR A 81 6.29 -4.36 26.21
C THR A 81 5.59 -4.35 24.86
N GLU A 82 6.21 -3.72 23.87
CA GLU A 82 5.74 -3.74 22.48
C GLU A 82 5.55 -5.17 21.95
N SER A 83 6.53 -6.06 22.18
CA SER A 83 6.48 -7.47 21.80
C SER A 83 5.32 -8.22 22.47
N GLN A 84 5.07 -7.95 23.75
CA GLN A 84 3.94 -8.50 24.49
C GLN A 84 2.60 -8.02 23.92
N LEU A 85 2.48 -6.73 23.60
CA LEU A 85 1.27 -6.19 22.97
C LEU A 85 1.06 -6.76 21.56
N ALA A 86 2.11 -6.96 20.77
CA ALA A 86 2.03 -7.60 19.47
C ALA A 86 1.45 -9.03 19.56
N LEU A 87 1.93 -9.83 20.52
CA LEU A 87 1.40 -11.17 20.80
C LEU A 87 -0.07 -11.10 21.25
N GLY A 88 -0.41 -10.16 22.12
CA GLY A 88 -1.78 -9.92 22.57
C GLY A 88 -2.72 -9.57 21.42
N LEU A 89 -2.27 -8.72 20.48
CA LEU A 89 -3.02 -8.37 19.28
C LEU A 89 -3.20 -9.58 18.37
N CYS A 90 -2.26 -10.53 18.31
CA CYS A 90 -2.35 -11.72 17.47
C CYS A 90 -3.10 -12.89 18.13
N HIS A 91 -3.32 -12.85 19.44
CA HIS A 91 -3.90 -13.95 20.21
C HIS A 91 -5.25 -14.46 19.65
N ARG A 92 -5.53 -15.75 19.83
CA ARG A 92 -6.76 -16.42 19.33
C ARG A 92 -8.06 -15.97 20.01
N ASP A 93 -8.02 -15.68 21.31
CA ASP A 93 -9.14 -15.10 22.07
C ASP A 93 -9.28 -13.60 21.73
N GLY A 94 -10.44 -13.22 21.19
CA GLY A 94 -10.77 -11.84 20.84
C GLY A 94 -10.79 -10.89 22.04
N ARG A 95 -11.01 -11.36 23.27
CA ARG A 95 -10.97 -10.52 24.48
C ARG A 95 -9.56 -10.05 24.79
N VAL A 96 -8.57 -10.92 24.58
CA VAL A 96 -7.15 -10.59 24.71
C VAL A 96 -6.77 -9.57 23.64
N ARG A 97 -7.19 -9.78 22.39
CA ARG A 97 -6.96 -8.82 21.29
C ARG A 97 -7.56 -7.46 21.57
N GLN A 98 -8.82 -7.42 22.01
CA GLN A 98 -9.50 -6.18 22.38
C GLN A 98 -8.76 -5.45 23.50
N SER A 99 -8.34 -6.17 24.55
CA SER A 99 -7.57 -5.57 25.67
C SER A 99 -6.20 -5.07 25.22
N ALA A 100 -5.56 -5.71 24.24
CA ALA A 100 -4.31 -5.23 23.67
C ALA A 100 -4.50 -3.93 22.86
N LEU A 101 -5.59 -3.82 22.08
CA LEU A 101 -5.94 -2.59 21.35
C LEU A 101 -6.18 -1.38 22.27
N GLU A 102 -6.61 -1.60 23.51
CA GLU A 102 -6.76 -0.52 24.50
C GLU A 102 -5.43 0.13 24.87
N ARG A 103 -4.31 -0.58 24.70
CA ARG A 103 -2.97 -0.20 25.15
C ARG A 103 -2.01 0.14 24.02
N VAL A 104 -2.47 0.16 22.77
CA VAL A 104 -1.61 0.33 21.59
C VAL A 104 -1.14 1.78 21.37
N GLY A 105 -1.80 2.77 21.99
CA GLY A 105 -1.59 4.19 21.70
C GLY A 105 -0.17 4.71 21.99
N GLU A 106 0.59 4.06 22.87
CA GLU A 106 1.98 4.41 23.18
C GLU A 106 2.99 3.76 22.20
N HIS A 107 2.54 2.91 21.28
CA HIS A 107 3.38 2.03 20.46
C HIS A 107 3.04 2.13 18.96
N PRO A 108 3.49 3.19 18.26
CA PRO A 108 3.18 3.40 16.84
C PRO A 108 3.72 2.29 15.92
N ALA A 109 4.75 1.55 16.34
CA ALA A 109 5.25 0.40 15.58
C ALA A 109 4.25 -0.76 15.48
N LEU A 110 3.18 -0.75 16.29
CA LEU A 110 2.10 -1.74 16.26
C LEU A 110 0.96 -1.38 15.30
N LEU A 111 0.99 -0.21 14.65
CA LEU A 111 -0.01 0.18 13.64
C LEU A 111 -0.23 -0.87 12.55
N PRO A 112 0.79 -1.59 12.03
CA PRO A 112 0.57 -2.71 11.14
C PRO A 112 -0.42 -3.74 11.67
N LEU A 113 -0.32 -4.13 12.95
CA LEU A 113 -1.25 -5.08 13.56
C LEU A 113 -2.64 -4.48 13.78
N VAL A 114 -2.73 -3.17 14.06
CA VAL A 114 -4.03 -2.47 14.09
C VAL A 114 -4.72 -2.54 12.73
N VAL A 115 -3.99 -2.33 11.62
CA VAL A 115 -4.51 -2.52 10.25
C VAL A 115 -5.01 -3.94 10.04
N VAL A 116 -4.28 -4.97 10.50
CA VAL A 116 -4.76 -6.36 10.41
C VAL A 116 -6.05 -6.56 11.24
N ARG A 117 -6.17 -5.92 12.42
CA ARG A 117 -7.37 -5.99 13.27
C ARG A 117 -8.57 -5.22 12.73
N CYS A 118 -8.41 -4.25 11.83
CA CYS A 118 -9.53 -3.63 11.12
C CYS A 118 -10.33 -4.63 10.26
N ALA A 119 -9.79 -5.82 10.01
CA ALA A 119 -10.47 -6.93 9.33
C ALA A 119 -10.80 -8.12 10.26
N ASP A 120 -10.78 -7.94 11.59
CA ASP A 120 -11.03 -9.03 12.54
C ASP A 120 -12.43 -9.65 12.39
N TRP A 121 -12.55 -10.95 12.65
CA TRP A 121 -13.84 -11.64 12.61
C TRP A 121 -14.74 -11.26 13.80
N VAL A 122 -14.16 -10.89 14.95
CA VAL A 122 -14.90 -10.44 16.13
C VAL A 122 -15.27 -8.96 15.93
N PRO A 123 -16.58 -8.62 15.86
CA PRO A 123 -17.00 -7.24 15.64
C PRO A 123 -16.42 -6.25 16.64
N GLN A 124 -16.39 -6.59 17.92
CA GLN A 124 -15.87 -5.71 18.98
C GLN A 124 -14.39 -5.38 18.82
N VAL A 125 -13.57 -6.36 18.39
CA VAL A 125 -12.14 -6.15 18.11
C VAL A 125 -11.99 -5.26 16.88
N ARG A 126 -12.80 -5.54 15.86
CA ARG A 126 -12.74 -4.83 14.59
C ARG A 126 -13.10 -3.35 14.74
N GLU A 127 -14.24 -3.03 15.35
CA GLU A 127 -14.66 -1.64 15.53
C GLU A 127 -13.65 -0.88 16.40
N ARG A 128 -13.16 -1.52 17.48
CA ARG A 128 -12.09 -0.93 18.31
C ARG A 128 -10.80 -0.65 17.53
N ALA A 129 -10.42 -1.56 16.63
CA ALA A 129 -9.24 -1.35 15.79
C ALA A 129 -9.43 -0.21 14.79
N ARG A 130 -10.64 -0.05 14.24
CA ARG A 130 -10.99 1.05 13.33
C ARG A 130 -10.92 2.40 14.03
N GLU A 131 -11.47 2.51 15.24
CA GLU A 131 -11.33 3.69 16.10
C GLU A 131 -9.86 4.05 16.32
N ARG A 132 -9.06 3.07 16.78
CA ARG A 132 -7.63 3.29 17.02
C ARG A 132 -6.86 3.65 15.76
N LEU A 133 -7.17 3.04 14.63
CA LEU A 133 -6.53 3.37 13.37
C LEU A 133 -6.86 4.80 12.95
N ALA A 134 -8.13 5.22 13.08
CA ALA A 134 -8.55 6.59 12.76
C ALA A 134 -7.91 7.64 13.67
N GLU A 135 -7.67 7.32 14.94
CA GLU A 135 -6.99 8.19 15.90
C GLU A 135 -5.49 8.34 15.62
N LEU A 136 -4.82 7.28 15.15
CA LEU A 136 -3.37 7.20 15.11
C LEU A 136 -2.76 7.31 13.70
N LEU A 137 -3.53 7.09 12.64
CA LEU A 137 -3.02 7.06 11.27
C LEU A 137 -3.01 8.47 10.67
N ASP A 138 -1.83 8.95 10.31
CA ASP A 138 -1.61 10.17 9.54
C ASP A 138 -1.29 9.85 8.06
N ALA A 139 -1.16 10.88 7.20
CA ALA A 139 -0.86 10.70 5.79
C ALA A 139 0.50 10.01 5.55
N ALA A 140 1.53 10.36 6.33
CA ALA A 140 2.84 9.75 6.22
C ALA A 140 2.82 8.26 6.63
N GLY A 141 2.09 7.92 7.69
CA GLY A 141 1.83 6.55 8.12
C GLY A 141 1.00 5.77 7.11
N ALA A 142 -0.03 6.39 6.53
CA ALA A 142 -0.84 5.77 5.47
C ALA A 142 0.02 5.43 4.25
N ALA A 143 0.94 6.32 3.85
CA ALA A 143 1.90 6.04 2.78
C ALA A 143 2.81 4.86 3.14
N ARG A 144 3.44 4.88 4.32
CA ARG A 144 4.31 3.77 4.78
C ARG A 144 3.56 2.43 4.85
N LEU A 145 2.29 2.43 5.24
CA LEU A 145 1.49 1.22 5.42
C LEU A 145 0.69 0.83 4.17
N ALA A 146 0.74 1.60 3.08
CA ALA A 146 0.00 1.33 1.86
C ALA A 146 0.13 -0.11 1.35
N PRO A 147 1.33 -0.74 1.30
CA PRO A 147 1.46 -2.14 0.87
C PRO A 147 0.64 -3.12 1.73
N LEU A 148 0.63 -2.93 3.06
CA LEU A 148 -0.17 -3.76 3.97
C LEU A 148 -1.66 -3.47 3.84
N ILE A 149 -2.03 -2.19 3.81
CA ILE A 149 -3.43 -1.76 3.73
C ILE A 149 -4.09 -2.29 2.45
N LEU A 150 -3.44 -2.17 1.30
CA LEU A 150 -3.96 -2.67 0.03
C LEU A 150 -4.08 -4.20 0.03
N ARG A 151 -3.08 -4.90 0.59
CA ARG A 151 -3.14 -6.36 0.77
C ARG A 151 -4.32 -6.79 1.65
N MET A 152 -4.62 -6.04 2.70
CA MET A 152 -5.76 -6.30 3.58
C MET A 152 -7.10 -5.92 2.93
N GLY A 153 -7.15 -4.86 2.11
CA GLY A 153 -8.35 -4.37 1.44
C GLY A 153 -9.00 -5.39 0.49
N HIS A 154 -8.21 -6.31 -0.06
CA HIS A 154 -8.73 -7.42 -0.87
C HIS A 154 -9.44 -8.52 -0.07
N ARG A 155 -9.33 -8.52 1.27
CA ARG A 155 -10.05 -9.45 2.14
C ARG A 155 -11.42 -8.85 2.48
N GLY A 156 -12.47 -9.66 2.53
CA GLY A 156 -13.88 -9.22 2.63
C GLY A 156 -14.28 -8.32 3.81
N ARG A 157 -13.36 -7.94 4.70
CA ARG A 157 -13.59 -7.00 5.83
C ARG A 157 -12.52 -5.89 5.95
N GLY A 158 -11.57 -5.81 5.02
CA GLY A 158 -10.42 -4.90 5.09
C GLY A 158 -10.62 -3.52 4.44
N GLY A 159 -11.81 -3.24 3.87
CA GLY A 159 -12.07 -2.00 3.13
C GLY A 159 -11.84 -0.72 3.93
N PHE A 160 -12.19 -0.71 5.22
CA PHE A 160 -12.08 0.48 6.08
C PHE A 160 -10.67 1.11 6.06
N ALA A 161 -9.62 0.30 6.20
CA ALA A 161 -8.26 0.83 6.24
C ALA A 161 -7.84 1.44 4.89
N ALA A 162 -8.31 0.85 3.79
CA ALA A 162 -8.05 1.36 2.44
C ALA A 162 -8.82 2.66 2.16
N GLU A 163 -10.06 2.76 2.62
CA GLU A 163 -10.86 3.98 2.55
C GLU A 163 -10.24 5.11 3.37
N LEU A 164 -9.84 4.85 4.61
CA LEU A 164 -9.16 5.82 5.46
C LEU A 164 -7.83 6.28 4.85
N ALA A 165 -7.01 5.36 4.35
CA ALA A 165 -5.77 5.70 3.66
C ALA A 165 -6.03 6.57 2.42
N THR A 166 -7.08 6.26 1.65
CA THR A 166 -7.46 7.04 0.47
C THR A 166 -7.89 8.45 0.83
N ALA A 167 -8.66 8.62 1.91
CA ALA A 167 -9.04 9.94 2.40
C ALA A 167 -7.82 10.76 2.85
N LEU A 168 -6.90 10.15 3.61
CA LEU A 168 -5.68 10.82 4.09
C LEU A 168 -4.72 11.17 2.95
N LEU A 169 -4.53 10.26 2.00
CA LEU A 169 -3.58 10.43 0.90
C LEU A 169 -4.14 11.29 -0.24
N GLY A 170 -5.46 11.40 -0.39
CA GLY A 170 -6.09 12.24 -1.43
C GLY A 170 -5.75 13.72 -1.30
N GLY A 171 -5.53 14.21 -0.08
CA GLY A 171 -5.07 15.58 0.21
C GLY A 171 -3.58 15.68 0.54
N ALA A 172 -2.82 14.59 0.44
CA ALA A 172 -1.41 14.59 0.78
C ALA A 172 -0.58 15.35 -0.27
N PRO A 173 0.49 16.02 0.15
CA PRO A 173 1.37 16.73 -0.76
C PRO A 173 2.17 15.71 -1.60
N ARG A 174 2.65 16.16 -2.77
CA ARG A 174 3.29 15.30 -3.76
C ARG A 174 4.47 14.52 -3.19
N GLU A 175 5.23 15.11 -2.28
CA GLU A 175 6.40 14.53 -1.62
C GLU A 175 6.05 13.24 -0.85
N VAL A 176 4.82 13.14 -0.33
CA VAL A 176 4.32 11.93 0.37
C VAL A 176 3.93 10.84 -0.62
N LEU A 177 3.42 11.20 -1.80
CA LEU A 177 2.92 10.27 -2.81
C LEU A 177 4.03 9.77 -3.76
N ASP A 178 5.06 10.58 -3.97
CA ASP A 178 6.16 10.32 -4.89
C ASP A 178 6.88 8.96 -4.65
N PRO A 179 7.16 8.54 -3.41
CA PRO A 179 7.69 7.21 -3.13
C PRO A 179 6.74 6.07 -3.53
N LEU A 180 5.42 6.28 -3.39
CA LEU A 180 4.41 5.28 -3.72
C LEU A 180 4.29 5.11 -5.25
N CYS A 181 4.41 6.19 -6.01
CA CYS A 181 4.47 6.15 -7.48
C CYS A 181 5.70 5.39 -8.02
N ARG A 182 6.76 5.26 -7.23
CA ARG A 182 7.98 4.50 -7.61
C ARG A 182 8.09 3.15 -6.91
N HIS A 183 7.06 2.76 -6.16
CA HIS A 183 7.07 1.54 -5.38
C HIS A 183 7.13 0.32 -6.31
N THR A 184 7.90 -0.71 -5.92
CA THR A 184 8.09 -1.93 -6.74
C THR A 184 6.81 -2.76 -6.85
N ASP A 185 6.04 -2.85 -5.76
CA ASP A 185 4.69 -3.43 -5.77
C ASP A 185 3.75 -2.66 -6.70
N ARG A 186 3.27 -3.37 -7.73
CA ARG A 186 2.36 -2.85 -8.76
C ARG A 186 1.04 -2.36 -8.18
N ALA A 187 0.49 -3.00 -7.15
CA ALA A 187 -0.77 -2.59 -6.55
C ALA A 187 -0.64 -1.22 -5.87
N VAL A 188 0.48 -1.00 -5.16
CA VAL A 188 0.82 0.27 -4.51
C VAL A 188 1.04 1.35 -5.55
N ARG A 189 1.83 1.06 -6.58
CA ARG A 189 2.12 2.01 -7.66
C ARG A 189 0.85 2.44 -8.41
N ARG A 190 0.01 1.49 -8.82
CA ARG A 190 -1.29 1.77 -9.47
C ARG A 190 -2.21 2.61 -8.57
N TYR A 191 -2.25 2.29 -7.27
CA TYR A 191 -3.02 3.04 -6.29
C TYR A 191 -2.53 4.50 -6.19
N ALA A 192 -1.22 4.71 -6.08
CA ALA A 192 -0.62 6.04 -6.03
C ALA A 192 -0.88 6.85 -7.30
N HIS A 193 -0.76 6.24 -8.48
CA HIS A 193 -1.08 6.91 -9.76
C HIS A 193 -2.52 7.39 -9.83
N ARG A 194 -3.50 6.62 -9.32
CA ARG A 194 -4.89 7.09 -9.24
C ARG A 194 -5.04 8.30 -8.32
N LEU A 195 -4.32 8.35 -7.20
CA LEU A 195 -4.35 9.49 -6.28
C LEU A 195 -3.76 10.74 -6.93
N VAL A 196 -2.54 10.68 -7.46
CA VAL A 196 -1.89 11.86 -8.05
C VAL A 196 -2.61 12.37 -9.31
N ILE A 197 -3.27 11.49 -10.07
CA ILE A 197 -4.14 11.89 -11.19
C ILE A 197 -5.42 12.54 -10.67
N GLY A 198 -6.10 11.91 -9.70
CA GLY A 198 -7.34 12.42 -9.11
C GLY A 198 -7.16 13.81 -8.47
N SER A 199 -6.01 14.03 -7.83
CA SER A 199 -5.66 15.31 -7.20
C SER A 199 -4.92 16.28 -8.13
N ARG A 200 -4.76 15.95 -9.42
CA ARG A 200 -4.08 16.77 -10.45
C ARG A 200 -2.67 17.24 -10.05
N LEU A 201 -1.90 16.35 -9.41
CA LEU A 201 -0.55 16.65 -8.92
C LEU A 201 0.55 16.42 -9.96
N LEU A 202 0.20 15.85 -11.11
CA LEU A 202 1.10 15.68 -12.25
C LEU A 202 0.69 16.62 -13.37
N SER A 203 1.69 17.30 -13.95
CA SER A 203 1.49 18.08 -15.18
C SER A 203 1.16 17.16 -16.37
N PRO A 204 0.52 17.68 -17.43
CA PRO A 204 0.23 16.89 -18.63
C PRO A 204 1.48 16.26 -19.26
N ALA A 205 2.62 16.95 -19.22
CA ALA A 205 3.90 16.41 -19.70
C ALA A 205 4.42 15.26 -18.83
N GLU A 206 4.25 15.33 -17.51
CA GLU A 206 4.59 14.22 -16.60
C GLU A 206 3.69 13.01 -16.82
N LEU A 207 2.39 13.22 -17.05
CA LEU A 207 1.45 12.16 -17.41
C LEU A 207 1.86 11.48 -18.73
N ALA A 208 2.18 12.25 -19.77
CA ALA A 208 2.63 11.71 -21.04
C ALA A 208 3.94 10.91 -20.91
N ARG A 209 4.91 11.41 -20.13
CA ARG A 209 6.15 10.67 -19.85
C ARG A 209 5.89 9.37 -19.11
N ALA A 210 5.06 9.38 -18.06
CA ALA A 210 4.70 8.17 -17.33
C ALA A 210 3.96 7.16 -18.23
N ALA A 211 3.07 7.63 -19.10
CA ALA A 211 2.39 6.82 -20.10
C ALA A 211 3.34 6.11 -21.07
N ALA A 212 4.45 6.76 -21.42
CA ALA A 212 5.43 6.25 -22.37
C ALA A 212 6.48 5.32 -21.72
N LEU A 213 6.84 5.57 -20.46
CA LEU A 213 8.04 5.01 -19.83
C LEU A 213 7.78 4.05 -18.66
N ASP A 214 6.60 4.05 -18.01
CA ASP A 214 6.36 3.13 -16.89
C ASP A 214 6.35 1.66 -17.35
N ASP A 215 6.78 0.72 -16.50
CA ASP A 215 6.80 -0.71 -16.83
C ASP A 215 5.44 -1.41 -16.62
N ASP A 216 4.48 -0.77 -15.94
CA ASP A 216 3.14 -1.29 -15.70
C ASP A 216 2.14 -0.72 -16.70
N THR A 217 1.59 -1.59 -17.55
CA THR A 217 0.61 -1.22 -18.58
C THR A 217 -0.64 -0.54 -18.00
N VAL A 218 -1.04 -0.85 -16.77
CA VAL A 218 -2.17 -0.17 -16.11
C VAL A 218 -1.82 1.26 -15.76
N VAL A 219 -0.59 1.52 -15.29
CA VAL A 219 -0.12 2.88 -15.02
C VAL A 219 0.01 3.65 -16.33
N GLN A 220 0.58 3.03 -17.36
CA GLN A 220 0.70 3.63 -18.68
C GLN A 220 -0.66 4.08 -19.23
N ASP A 221 -1.67 3.21 -19.16
CA ASP A 221 -3.03 3.50 -19.63
C ASP A 221 -3.69 4.62 -18.81
N LEU A 222 -3.61 4.57 -17.48
CA LEU A 222 -4.14 5.63 -16.60
C LEU A 222 -3.54 7.01 -16.93
N CYS A 223 -2.22 7.05 -17.13
CA CYS A 223 -1.52 8.28 -17.45
C CYS A 223 -1.81 8.76 -18.89
N ALA A 224 -1.98 7.84 -19.86
CA ALA A 224 -2.36 8.18 -21.24
C ALA A 224 -3.75 8.82 -21.29
N ASP A 225 -4.73 8.22 -20.61
CA ASP A 225 -6.10 8.74 -20.53
C ASP A 225 -6.12 10.13 -19.86
N ALA A 226 -5.38 10.29 -18.76
CA ALA A 226 -5.28 11.57 -18.07
C ALA A 226 -4.58 12.65 -18.92
N ALA A 227 -3.50 12.31 -19.63
CA ALA A 227 -2.83 13.23 -20.55
C ALA A 227 -3.74 13.65 -21.72
N LEU A 228 -4.49 12.70 -22.31
CA LEU A 228 -5.46 12.98 -23.37
C LEU A 228 -6.59 13.90 -22.87
N ALA A 229 -7.08 13.68 -21.65
CA ALA A 229 -8.07 14.53 -21.04
C ALA A 229 -7.54 15.96 -20.82
N ALA A 230 -6.28 16.10 -20.39
CA ALA A 230 -5.65 17.41 -20.23
C ALA A 230 -5.48 18.14 -21.57
N VAL A 231 -5.05 17.46 -22.63
CA VAL A 231 -4.97 18.04 -23.99
C VAL A 231 -6.33 18.53 -24.47
N ALA A 232 -7.40 17.80 -24.18
CA ALA A 232 -8.75 18.21 -24.55
C ALA A 232 -9.21 19.51 -23.85
N GLN A 233 -8.62 19.84 -22.69
CA GLN A 233 -8.97 21.03 -21.91
C GLN A 233 -8.01 22.21 -22.16
N GLU A 234 -6.72 21.93 -22.29
CA GLU A 234 -5.65 22.93 -22.34
C GLU A 234 -5.02 23.12 -23.72
N GLY A 235 -5.40 22.27 -24.69
CA GLY A 235 -4.83 22.23 -26.03
C GLY A 235 -3.63 21.30 -26.16
N ALA A 236 -3.30 20.99 -27.41
CA ALA A 236 -2.18 20.12 -27.73
C ALA A 236 -0.84 20.85 -27.60
N ARG A 237 0.13 20.17 -26.97
CA ARG A 237 1.50 20.65 -26.78
C ARG A 237 2.47 19.53 -27.14
N ASP A 238 3.59 19.87 -27.80
CA ASP A 238 4.55 18.86 -28.28
C ASP A 238 5.18 18.07 -27.12
N ASP A 239 5.37 18.70 -25.94
CA ASP A 239 5.87 18.05 -24.71
C ASP A 239 4.92 16.96 -24.15
N VAL A 240 3.66 16.94 -24.60
CA VAL A 240 2.67 15.91 -24.29
C VAL A 240 2.51 14.94 -25.47
N LEU A 241 2.48 15.45 -26.70
CA LEU A 241 2.24 14.64 -27.90
C LEU A 241 3.43 13.73 -28.23
N GLU A 242 4.67 14.24 -28.17
CA GLU A 242 5.86 13.47 -28.55
C GLU A 242 6.04 12.21 -27.69
N PRO A 243 5.95 12.26 -26.33
CA PRO A 243 6.04 11.04 -25.53
C PRO A 243 4.91 10.04 -25.84
N LEU A 244 3.68 10.51 -26.04
CA LEU A 244 2.54 9.62 -26.33
C LEU A 244 2.69 8.92 -27.68
N LEU A 245 3.06 9.66 -28.73
CA LEU A 245 3.24 9.11 -30.08
C LEU A 245 4.44 8.16 -30.16
N GLY A 246 5.50 8.44 -29.40
CA GLY A 246 6.69 7.59 -29.28
C GLY A 246 6.55 6.40 -28.33
N ALA A 247 5.44 6.29 -27.58
CA ALA A 247 5.26 5.27 -26.56
C ALA A 247 5.29 3.85 -27.15
N ARG A 248 5.85 2.89 -26.41
CA ARG A 248 5.80 1.47 -26.81
C ARG A 248 4.41 0.87 -26.63
N ASN A 249 3.65 1.36 -25.65
CA ASN A 249 2.27 0.96 -25.39
C ASN A 249 1.33 1.45 -26.53
N PRO A 250 0.62 0.54 -27.22
CA PRO A 250 -0.33 0.91 -28.27
C PRO A 250 -1.46 1.86 -27.84
N ARG A 251 -1.96 1.74 -26.60
CA ARG A 251 -2.99 2.65 -26.06
C ARG A 251 -2.46 4.05 -25.85
N ALA A 252 -1.25 4.19 -25.31
CA ALA A 252 -0.60 5.49 -25.17
C ALA A 252 -0.38 6.16 -26.54
N ARG A 253 0.05 5.40 -27.55
CA ARG A 253 0.14 5.91 -28.94
C ARG A 253 -1.21 6.32 -29.51
N ALA A 254 -2.24 5.48 -29.31
CA ALA A 254 -3.59 5.79 -29.76
C ALA A 254 -4.15 7.07 -29.09
N ALA A 255 -3.82 7.31 -27.83
CA ALA A 255 -4.15 8.56 -27.13
C ALA A 255 -3.45 9.76 -27.80
N GLY A 256 -2.16 9.65 -28.14
CA GLY A 256 -1.42 10.68 -28.89
C GLY A 256 -2.03 10.99 -30.26
N VAL A 257 -2.40 9.97 -31.04
CA VAL A 257 -3.07 10.12 -32.34
C VAL A 257 -4.45 10.79 -32.18
N THR A 258 -5.19 10.40 -31.14
CA THR A 258 -6.49 11.00 -30.82
C THR A 258 -6.35 12.47 -30.44
N ALA A 259 -5.33 12.82 -29.67
CA ALA A 259 -5.00 14.19 -29.31
C ALA A 259 -4.68 15.06 -30.55
N LEU A 260 -3.84 14.57 -31.48
CA LEU A 260 -3.54 15.26 -32.74
C LEU A 260 -4.79 15.53 -33.58
N ARG A 261 -5.69 14.53 -33.70
CA ARG A 261 -6.94 14.70 -34.44
C ARG A 261 -7.84 15.76 -33.81
N ARG A 262 -7.98 15.76 -32.48
CA ARG A 262 -8.78 16.75 -31.75
C ARG A 262 -8.20 18.16 -31.83
N ALA A 263 -6.88 18.28 -31.96
CA ALA A 263 -6.20 19.55 -32.15
C ALA A 263 -6.22 20.08 -33.60
N GLY A 264 -6.93 19.43 -34.52
CA GLY A 264 -7.02 19.87 -35.92
C GLY A 264 -5.76 19.58 -36.73
N MET A 265 -4.92 18.62 -36.31
CA MET A 265 -3.68 18.22 -37.00
C MET A 265 -3.76 16.78 -37.58
N PRO A 266 -4.77 16.45 -38.41
CA PRO A 266 -4.98 15.08 -38.90
C PRO A 266 -3.86 14.59 -39.84
N GLU A 267 -3.22 15.50 -40.57
CA GLU A 267 -2.05 15.22 -41.43
C GLU A 267 -0.89 14.63 -40.62
N ARG A 268 -0.53 15.24 -39.48
CA ARG A 268 0.48 14.70 -38.55
C ARG A 268 0.04 13.35 -37.98
N ALA A 269 -1.25 13.14 -37.75
CA ALA A 269 -1.77 11.90 -37.20
C ALA A 269 -1.66 10.72 -38.20
N ALA A 270 -1.74 10.98 -39.51
CA ALA A 270 -1.68 9.96 -40.55
C ALA A 270 -0.35 9.18 -40.54
N GLY A 271 0.76 9.85 -40.22
CA GLY A 271 2.10 9.24 -40.11
C GLY A 271 2.22 8.16 -39.03
N PHE A 272 1.25 8.06 -38.11
CA PHE A 272 1.28 7.11 -36.99
C PHE A 272 0.24 5.99 -37.09
N LEU A 273 -0.57 5.94 -38.17
CA LEU A 273 -1.65 4.96 -38.35
C LEU A 273 -1.20 3.66 -39.03
N GLY A 274 0.05 3.55 -39.49
CA GLY A 274 0.57 2.40 -40.23
C GLY A 274 1.58 1.54 -39.44
N GLY A 275 1.12 0.44 -38.84
CA GLY A 275 1.90 -0.77 -38.52
C GLY A 275 3.05 -0.69 -37.48
N PRO A 276 3.43 -1.83 -36.84
CA PRO A 276 4.37 -1.86 -35.72
C PRO A 276 5.82 -1.64 -36.18
N GLY A 277 6.17 -0.37 -36.41
CA GLY A 277 7.49 0.02 -36.89
C GLY A 277 7.63 1.48 -37.31
N GLY A 278 6.68 2.37 -36.98
CA GLY A 278 6.77 3.81 -37.27
C GLY A 278 7.84 4.55 -36.45
N ALA A 279 9.06 4.04 -36.44
CA ALA A 279 10.25 4.82 -36.12
C ALA A 279 10.73 5.48 -37.42
N GLY A 280 10.74 6.82 -37.45
CA GLY A 280 11.55 7.57 -38.40
C GLY A 280 10.80 8.36 -39.48
N ALA A 281 10.02 9.36 -39.09
CA ALA A 281 9.80 10.58 -39.89
C ALA A 281 9.28 11.66 -38.93
N GLY A 282 10.14 12.48 -38.31
CA GLY A 282 10.67 13.66 -38.97
C GLY A 282 10.97 14.72 -37.90
N LEU A 283 12.19 14.69 -37.38
CA LEU A 283 12.79 15.77 -36.59
C LEU A 283 14.20 15.98 -37.14
N CYS A 284 14.29 16.61 -38.31
CA CYS A 284 15.48 17.32 -38.76
C CYS A 284 15.12 18.26 -39.92
N ALA A 285 14.60 19.45 -39.60
CA ALA A 285 14.60 20.59 -40.52
C ALA A 285 14.59 21.91 -39.74
N VAL A 286 15.65 22.13 -38.94
CA VAL A 286 16.05 23.48 -38.50
C VAL A 286 17.52 23.66 -38.85
N CYS A 287 17.75 24.11 -40.07
CA CYS A 287 18.91 24.82 -40.60
C CYS A 287 18.43 25.31 -41.98
N GLY A 288 18.26 26.58 -42.32
CA GLY A 288 18.59 27.86 -41.74
C GLY A 288 18.39 28.82 -42.92
N ALA A 289 17.46 29.77 -42.80
CA ALA A 289 17.26 30.80 -43.80
C ALA A 289 18.28 31.94 -43.58
N ALA A 290 19.15 32.18 -44.57
CA ALA A 290 19.81 33.45 -44.91
C ALA A 290 20.76 33.12 -46.09
N VAL A 291 20.80 33.79 -47.24
CA VAL A 291 20.96 35.23 -47.47
C VAL A 291 20.44 35.56 -48.88
N ARG A 292 19.74 36.69 -49.00
CA ARG A 292 19.45 37.41 -50.26
C ARG A 292 20.73 38.07 -50.78
N GLY A 293 20.95 38.04 -52.09
CA GLY A 293 21.98 38.84 -52.79
C GLY A 293 22.40 38.18 -54.07
#